data_AF-A0AAW2LNK6-F1
#
_entry.id   AF-A0AAW2LNK6-F1
#
_cell.length_a   1.000
_cell.length_b   1.000
_cell.length_c   1.000
_cell.angle_alpha   90.00
_cell.angle_beta   90.00
_cell.angle_gamma   90.00
#
_symmetry.space_group_name_H-M   'P 1'
#
loop_
_entity.id
_entity.type
_entity.pdbx_description
1 polymer ?
#
loop_
_entity_poly.entity_id
_entity_poly.type
_entity_poly.pdbx_seq_one_letter_code
_entity_poly.pdbx_strand_id
1 'polypeptide(L)'
;MGATAKLSIHEENDEESLIWAALEKLPTYDRLRKSVLKSLVESDDNMNKVVNKVVDVRKLNVHEREEFIDRVLKVTEEDNERFLRKLRNRIDEAGIELHTVEVRFENLTVKVDCLVGERALPTLPNAARNIAETALSCFGIKLTQRAKLKILNDVSGILKPSRMTLLLGPPSSGKTTLLLALAGRLSPSLKESGEITYNGHKLNEFDPEKTAVYVSQSDVHVAEMTLGETLEFSARCQGVGSRYELLKEVTSREKETGLVPDADVDLFMKAIAMDGGGSSLITDYVLKILGLTECRDTIVGDQMKRGISGGQKKRFTTAPETFNLFDDIVLLSEGQTVYHGPREHVLKFFESCGFKCPERKELLISCKSFDKEWLLIKRNSFFYVFKTVQIIIVAMIASTVFLRTKLHARNEEDGAVYVGL
;
A
#
# COMPACT_ATOMS: atom_id res chain seq x y z
N MET A 1 27.83 -2.99 44.24
CA MET A 1 27.37 -2.80 42.84
C MET A 1 25.93 -2.30 42.72
N GLY A 2 25.04 -2.43 43.72
CA GLY A 2 23.65 -1.94 43.62
C GLY A 2 23.38 -0.47 44.04
N ALA A 3 24.30 0.18 44.76
CA ALA A 3 24.14 1.56 45.22
C ALA A 3 24.57 2.61 44.18
N THR A 4 25.62 2.33 43.41
CA THR A 4 26.13 3.20 42.35
C THR A 4 25.18 3.27 41.15
N ALA A 5 24.57 2.14 40.77
CA ALA A 5 23.56 2.09 39.71
C ALA A 5 22.25 2.81 40.10
N LYS A 6 21.89 2.84 41.38
CA LYS A 6 20.72 3.59 41.86
C LYS A 6 20.97 5.10 41.93
N LEU A 7 22.19 5.52 42.25
CA LEU A 7 22.58 6.94 42.24
C LEU A 7 22.58 7.51 40.82
N SER A 8 23.15 6.76 39.86
CA SER A 8 23.22 7.20 38.45
C SER A 8 21.86 7.33 37.79
N ILE A 9 20.92 6.41 38.08
CA ILE A 9 19.54 6.49 37.56
C ILE A 9 18.77 7.68 38.17
N HIS A 10 19.08 8.07 39.41
CA HIS A 10 18.43 9.22 40.06
C HIS A 10 18.95 10.55 39.49
N GLU A 11 20.28 10.67 39.31
CA GLU A 11 20.90 11.86 38.69
C GLU A 11 20.46 12.05 37.23
N GLU A 12 20.35 10.98 36.43
CA GLU A 12 19.87 11.05 35.03
C GLU A 12 18.42 11.54 34.94
N ASN A 13 17.57 11.13 35.87
CA ASN A 13 16.16 11.54 35.92
C ASN A 13 16.00 13.02 36.36
N ASP A 14 16.86 13.48 37.27
CA ASP A 14 16.88 14.87 37.72
C ASP A 14 17.36 15.81 36.60
N GLU A 15 18.37 15.44 35.82
CA GLU A 15 18.82 16.21 34.65
C GLU A 15 17.73 16.28 33.55
N GLU A 16 17.07 15.15 33.25
CA GLU A 16 15.97 15.10 32.28
C GLU A 16 14.81 16.01 32.71
N SER A 17 14.45 15.99 34.00
CA SER A 17 13.37 16.83 34.55
C SER A 17 13.67 18.34 34.45
N LEU A 18 14.93 18.75 34.65
CA LEU A 18 15.36 20.14 34.50
C LEU A 18 15.27 20.61 33.04
N ILE A 19 15.64 19.74 32.08
CA ILE A 19 15.53 20.03 30.65
C ILE A 19 14.06 20.21 30.26
N TRP A 20 13.16 19.34 30.72
CA TRP A 20 11.73 19.46 30.46
C TRP A 20 11.14 20.73 31.07
N ALA A 21 11.50 21.07 32.31
CA ALA A 21 11.08 22.32 32.95
C ALA A 21 11.57 23.57 32.20
N ALA A 22 12.75 23.51 31.56
CA ALA A 22 13.24 24.58 30.69
C ALA A 22 12.45 24.65 29.37
N LEU A 23 12.11 23.52 28.76
CA LEU A 23 11.32 23.45 27.53
C LEU A 23 9.88 23.96 27.72
N GLU A 24 9.26 23.70 28.88
CA GLU A 24 7.91 24.18 29.19
C GLU A 24 7.81 25.70 29.33
N LYS A 25 8.90 26.35 29.72
CA LYS A 25 9.00 27.82 29.84
C LYS A 25 9.13 28.51 28.48
N LEU A 26 9.39 27.76 27.40
CA LEU A 26 9.49 28.34 26.07
C LEU A 26 8.13 28.81 25.54
N PRO A 27 8.11 29.83 24.66
CA PRO A 27 6.92 30.18 23.91
C PRO A 27 6.37 28.96 23.14
N THR A 28 5.05 28.91 22.93
CA THR A 28 4.36 27.79 22.25
C THR A 28 5.03 27.41 20.93
N TYR A 29 5.48 28.40 20.17
CA TYR A 29 6.17 28.20 18.91
C TYR A 29 7.50 27.44 19.02
N ASP A 30 8.34 27.81 19.99
CA ASP A 30 9.64 27.16 20.21
C ASP A 30 9.51 25.80 20.88
N ARG A 31 8.52 25.66 21.78
CA ARG A 31 8.21 24.41 22.47
C ARG A 31 7.80 23.31 21.50
N LEU A 32 7.06 23.65 20.44
CA LEU A 32 6.65 22.70 19.39
C LEU A 32 7.81 22.24 18.50
N ARG A 33 8.94 22.96 18.51
CA ARG A 33 10.07 22.72 17.60
C ARG A 33 11.29 22.13 18.28
N LYS A 34 11.39 22.31 19.59
CA LYS A 34 12.49 21.76 20.38
C LYS A 34 12.03 20.50 21.09
N SER A 35 12.88 19.48 21.04
CA SER A 35 12.68 18.21 21.74
C SER A 35 14.00 17.72 22.32
N VAL A 36 13.94 16.68 23.14
CA VAL A 36 15.09 16.00 23.74
C VAL A 36 15.45 14.79 22.89
N LEU A 37 16.67 14.77 22.38
CA LEU A 37 17.28 13.60 21.74
C LEU A 37 18.23 12.95 22.74
N LYS A 38 17.98 11.66 23.05
CA LYS A 38 18.93 10.82 23.78
C LYS A 38 20.05 10.44 22.83
N SER A 39 21.30 10.74 23.15
CA SER A 39 22.46 10.36 22.34
C SER A 39 23.44 9.52 23.16
N LEU A 40 24.06 8.54 22.52
CA LEU A 40 25.05 7.67 23.17
C LEU A 40 26.43 8.28 23.01
N VAL A 41 27.03 8.72 24.12
CA VAL A 41 28.41 9.21 24.13
C VAL A 41 29.30 8.13 24.73
N GLU A 42 30.32 7.72 23.97
CA GLU A 42 31.38 6.85 24.47
C GLU A 42 32.17 7.61 25.55
N SER A 43 32.15 7.10 26.77
CA SER A 43 32.95 7.62 27.88
C SER A 43 34.23 6.78 28.02
N ASP A 44 35.32 7.39 28.51
CA ASP A 44 36.64 6.76 28.66
C ASP A 44 36.64 5.44 29.46
N ASP A 45 35.59 5.18 30.25
CA ASP A 45 35.42 3.97 31.08
C ASP A 45 34.67 2.81 30.39
N ASN A 46 34.49 2.83 29.06
CA ASN A 46 33.83 1.74 28.30
C ASN A 46 32.36 1.49 28.68
N MET A 47 31.73 2.42 29.42
CA MET A 47 30.28 2.49 29.60
C MET A 47 29.71 3.55 28.66
N ASN A 48 28.76 3.14 27.82
CA ASN A 48 27.96 4.08 27.03
C ASN A 48 27.10 4.92 28.00
N LYS A 49 27.36 6.23 28.06
CA LYS A 49 26.52 7.16 28.82
C LYS A 49 25.47 7.75 27.89
N VAL A 50 24.21 7.71 28.29
CA VAL A 50 23.11 8.36 27.56
C VAL A 50 23.09 9.83 27.97
N VAL A 51 23.28 10.73 27.01
CA VAL A 51 23.22 12.18 27.23
C VAL A 51 21.97 12.73 26.57
N ASN A 52 21.20 13.52 27.33
CA ASN A 52 20.04 14.23 26.83
C ASN A 52 20.46 15.53 26.15
N LYS A 53 20.23 15.65 24.83
CA LYS A 53 20.55 16.84 24.04
C LYS A 53 19.26 17.51 23.55
N VAL A 54 19.12 18.82 23.79
CA VAL A 54 18.01 19.58 23.20
C VAL A 54 18.29 19.88 21.73
N VAL A 55 17.38 19.51 20.84
CA VAL A 55 17.52 19.65 19.38
C VAL A 55 16.32 20.39 18.78
N ASP A 56 16.53 21.14 17.69
CA ASP A 56 15.45 21.68 16.84
C ASP A 56 15.09 20.62 15.80
N VAL A 57 13.86 20.12 15.85
CA VAL A 57 13.39 18.99 15.02
C VAL A 57 13.45 19.27 13.52
N ARG A 58 13.51 20.54 13.10
CA ARG A 58 13.62 20.93 11.69
C ARG A 58 15.05 20.86 11.14
N LYS A 59 16.03 20.78 12.04
CA LYS A 59 17.47 20.83 11.72
C LYS A 59 18.18 19.54 12.11
N LEU A 60 17.44 18.45 12.28
CA LEU A 60 18.02 17.14 12.54
C LEU A 60 18.92 16.74 11.38
N ASN A 61 20.19 16.47 11.68
CA ASN A 61 21.11 15.96 10.68
C ASN A 61 20.86 14.48 10.41
N VAL A 62 21.46 13.94 9.33
CA VAL A 62 21.24 12.53 8.92
C VAL A 62 21.60 11.56 10.04
N HIS A 63 22.73 11.78 10.70
CA HIS A 63 23.20 10.92 11.79
C HIS A 63 22.25 10.91 13.00
N GLU A 64 21.72 12.08 13.41
CA GLU A 64 20.76 12.20 14.51
C GLU A 64 19.45 11.46 14.20
N ARG A 65 19.02 11.44 12.94
CA ARG A 65 17.84 10.69 12.51
C ARG A 65 18.10 9.18 12.47
N GLU A 66 19.25 8.76 11.95
CA GLU A 66 19.66 7.35 11.92
C GLU A 66 19.81 6.81 13.35
N GLU A 67 20.51 7.53 14.22
CA GLU A 67 20.68 7.18 15.64
C GLU A 67 19.32 7.06 16.36
N PHE A 68 18.39 7.99 16.09
CA PHE A 68 17.04 7.91 16.62
C PHE A 68 16.29 6.66 16.12
N ILE A 69 16.31 6.40 14.81
CA ILE A 69 15.60 5.29 14.20
C ILE A 69 16.17 3.94 14.67
N ASP A 70 17.49 3.79 14.72
CA ASP A 70 18.12 2.55 15.15
C ASP A 70 17.92 2.28 16.64
N ARG A 71 17.76 3.32 17.46
CA ARG A 71 17.37 3.17 18.86
C ARG A 71 15.92 2.72 19.01
N VAL A 72 15.00 3.33 18.25
CA VAL A 72 13.55 3.08 18.38
C VAL A 72 13.12 1.79 17.67
N LEU A 73 13.81 1.39 16.59
CA LEU A 73 13.45 0.27 15.72
C LEU A 73 14.60 -0.74 15.55
N LYS A 74 15.22 -1.15 16.67
CA LYS A 74 16.34 -2.11 16.64
C LYS A 74 15.89 -3.49 16.14
N VAL A 75 14.74 -3.96 16.60
CA VAL A 75 14.01 -5.15 16.12
C VAL A 75 12.70 -4.67 15.50
N THR A 76 12.63 -4.65 14.17
CA THR A 76 11.64 -3.86 13.42
C THR A 76 10.17 -4.20 13.68
N GLU A 77 9.82 -5.44 14.07
CA GLU A 77 8.42 -5.80 14.33
C GLU A 77 8.00 -5.51 15.78
N GLU A 78 8.70 -6.07 16.76
CA GLU A 78 8.37 -5.92 18.19
C GLU A 78 8.56 -4.48 18.70
N ASP A 79 9.66 -3.84 18.32
CA ASP A 79 9.95 -2.48 18.78
C ASP A 79 9.01 -1.46 18.12
N ASN A 80 8.58 -1.71 16.88
CA ASN A 80 7.61 -0.84 16.21
C ASN A 80 6.24 -0.89 16.89
N GLU A 81 5.74 -2.08 17.23
CA GLU A 81 4.48 -2.20 17.96
C GLU A 81 4.56 -1.46 19.30
N ARG A 82 5.65 -1.64 20.05
CA ARG A 82 5.87 -0.96 21.33
C ARG A 82 5.91 0.56 21.16
N PHE A 83 6.59 1.06 20.13
CA PHE A 83 6.68 2.48 19.84
C PHE A 83 5.32 3.08 19.44
N LEU A 84 4.56 2.41 18.58
CA LEU A 84 3.21 2.82 18.18
C LEU A 84 2.24 2.82 19.37
N ARG A 85 2.37 1.87 20.31
CA ARG A 85 1.61 1.88 21.57
C ARG A 85 1.96 3.10 22.43
N LYS A 86 3.24 3.47 22.57
CA LYS A 86 3.64 4.69 23.29
C LYS A 86 3.08 5.96 22.64
N LEU A 87 3.11 6.05 21.32
CA LEU A 87 2.49 7.14 20.56
C LEU A 87 0.98 7.25 20.86
N ARG A 88 0.28 6.11 20.84
CA ARG A 88 -1.15 6.05 21.14
C ARG A 88 -1.44 6.45 22.59
N ASN A 89 -0.71 5.89 23.55
CA ASN A 89 -0.86 6.19 24.98
C ASN A 89 -0.71 7.68 25.25
N ARG A 90 0.26 8.36 24.63
CA ARG A 90 0.44 9.80 24.79
C ARG A 90 -0.80 10.61 24.37
N ILE A 91 -1.43 10.23 23.26
CA ILE A 91 -2.64 10.90 22.77
C ILE A 91 -3.82 10.64 23.73
N ASP A 92 -3.95 9.39 24.21
CA ASP A 92 -5.01 8.98 25.13
C ASP A 92 -4.84 9.62 26.51
N GLU A 93 -3.61 9.74 27.03
CA GLU A 93 -3.27 10.42 28.28
C GLU A 93 -3.56 11.93 28.21
N ALA A 94 -3.39 12.55 27.03
CA ALA A 94 -3.84 13.91 26.77
C ALA A 94 -5.37 14.03 26.63
N GLY A 95 -6.11 12.92 26.69
CA GLY A 95 -7.57 12.88 26.59
C GLY A 95 -8.12 13.27 25.22
N ILE A 96 -7.33 13.12 24.15
CA ILE A 96 -7.74 13.49 22.79
C ILE A 96 -8.38 12.28 22.11
N GLU A 97 -9.65 12.41 21.77
CA GLU A 97 -10.34 11.41 20.97
C GLU A 97 -9.97 11.55 19.49
N LEU A 98 -9.27 10.54 18.96
CA LEU A 98 -8.97 10.47 17.54
C LEU A 98 -10.24 10.10 16.75
N HIS A 99 -10.51 10.83 15.67
CA HIS A 99 -11.61 10.53 14.77
C HIS A 99 -11.45 9.13 14.16
N THR A 100 -12.47 8.31 14.34
CA THR A 100 -12.58 7.00 13.71
C THR A 100 -13.47 7.11 12.48
N VAL A 101 -13.26 6.26 11.47
CA VAL A 101 -14.07 6.25 10.25
C VAL A 101 -14.78 4.90 10.15
N GLU A 102 -16.10 4.94 10.26
CA GLU A 102 -16.99 3.84 9.91
C GLU A 102 -17.54 4.07 8.50
N VAL A 103 -17.43 3.06 7.63
CA VAL A 103 -17.98 3.13 6.28
C VAL A 103 -19.16 2.17 6.18
N ARG A 104 -20.35 2.71 5.90
CA ARG A 104 -21.56 1.92 5.68
C ARG A 104 -21.98 2.04 4.23
N PHE A 105 -22.35 0.92 3.63
CA PHE A 105 -22.91 0.85 2.29
C PHE A 105 -24.21 0.07 2.32
N GLU A 106 -25.26 0.61 1.71
CA GLU A 106 -26.60 0.05 1.71
C GLU A 106 -27.16 -0.03 0.31
N ASN A 107 -27.64 -1.23 -0.04
CA ASN A 107 -28.33 -1.55 -1.28
C ASN A 107 -27.52 -1.14 -2.52
N LEU A 108 -26.18 -1.23 -2.42
CA LEU A 108 -25.26 -0.77 -3.43
C LEU A 108 -25.36 -1.64 -4.68
N THR A 109 -25.72 -1.01 -5.78
CA THR A 109 -25.92 -1.64 -7.08
C THR A 109 -25.19 -0.84 -8.15
N VAL A 110 -24.24 -1.49 -8.81
CA VAL A 110 -23.45 -0.90 -9.88
C VAL A 110 -23.79 -1.57 -11.19
N LYS A 111 -24.17 -0.78 -12.19
CA LYS A 111 -24.62 -1.24 -13.50
C LYS A 111 -23.75 -0.67 -14.61
N VAL A 112 -23.52 -1.47 -15.65
CA VAL A 112 -22.89 -1.03 -16.89
C VAL A 112 -23.84 -1.26 -18.06
N ASP A 113 -23.95 -0.27 -18.93
CA ASP A 113 -24.66 -0.41 -20.20
C ASP A 113 -23.68 -1.00 -21.23
N CYS A 114 -23.85 -2.28 -21.58
CA CYS A 114 -23.05 -2.96 -22.59
C CYS A 114 -23.78 -3.01 -23.94
N LEU A 115 -23.03 -2.90 -25.03
CA LEU A 115 -23.53 -3.17 -26.38
C LEU A 115 -23.64 -4.70 -26.57
N VAL A 116 -24.77 -5.16 -27.10
CA VAL A 116 -25.05 -6.61 -27.26
C VAL A 116 -24.45 -7.14 -28.57
N GLY A 117 -23.91 -8.36 -28.54
CA GLY A 117 -23.44 -9.11 -29.73
C GLY A 117 -21.99 -8.85 -30.11
N GLU A 118 -21.64 -9.03 -31.39
CA GLU A 118 -20.29 -8.81 -31.97
C GLU A 118 -19.73 -7.39 -31.78
N ARG A 119 -20.58 -6.47 -31.30
CA ARG A 119 -20.26 -5.07 -30.99
C ARG A 119 -19.65 -4.86 -29.59
N ALA A 120 -19.59 -5.88 -28.75
CA ALA A 120 -18.99 -5.78 -27.41
C ALA A 120 -17.45 -5.60 -27.45
N LEU A 121 -16.80 -6.01 -28.55
CA LEU A 121 -15.37 -5.86 -28.75
C LEU A 121 -15.07 -4.53 -29.46
N PRO A 122 -14.12 -3.71 -28.95
CA PRO A 122 -13.72 -2.47 -29.60
C PRO A 122 -12.83 -2.79 -30.82
N THR A 123 -13.45 -3.06 -31.95
CA THR A 123 -12.78 -3.16 -33.25
C THR A 123 -12.95 -1.86 -34.02
N LEU A 124 -11.99 -1.52 -34.89
CA LEU A 124 -12.08 -0.37 -35.79
C LEU A 124 -13.43 -0.28 -36.55
N PRO A 125 -13.96 -1.37 -37.12
CA PRO A 125 -15.29 -1.33 -37.75
C PRO A 125 -16.42 -1.07 -36.76
N ASN A 126 -16.35 -1.59 -35.53
CA ASN A 126 -17.34 -1.30 -34.49
C ASN A 126 -17.28 0.16 -34.03
N ALA A 127 -16.09 0.76 -33.95
CA ALA A 127 -15.90 2.16 -33.60
C ALA A 127 -16.46 3.11 -34.69
N ALA A 128 -16.15 2.86 -35.96
CA ALA A 128 -16.71 3.61 -37.09
C ALA A 128 -18.24 3.53 -37.14
N ARG A 129 -18.80 2.34 -36.86
CA ARG A 129 -20.23 2.11 -36.79
C ARG A 129 -20.89 2.83 -35.60
N ASN A 130 -20.22 2.89 -34.44
CA ASN A 130 -20.69 3.65 -33.28
C ASN A 130 -20.71 5.17 -33.55
N ILE A 131 -19.72 5.71 -34.27
CA ILE A 131 -19.68 7.14 -34.66
C ILE A 131 -20.82 7.46 -35.63
N ALA A 132 -20.98 6.64 -36.67
CA ALA A 132 -22.08 6.80 -37.64
C ALA A 132 -23.46 6.70 -36.96
N GLU A 133 -23.60 5.79 -36.00
CA GLU A 133 -24.86 5.62 -35.25
C GLU A 133 -25.11 6.76 -34.25
N THR A 134 -24.06 7.33 -33.65
CA THR A 134 -24.20 8.55 -32.83
C THR A 134 -24.70 9.72 -33.68
N ALA A 135 -24.17 9.87 -34.90
CA ALA A 135 -24.68 10.86 -35.86
C ALA A 135 -26.14 10.59 -36.25
N LEU A 136 -26.52 9.34 -36.51
CA LEU A 136 -27.91 8.94 -36.81
C LEU A 136 -28.85 9.10 -35.61
N SER A 137 -28.35 8.98 -34.39
CA SER A 137 -29.12 9.20 -33.16
C SER A 137 -29.52 10.67 -32.97
N CYS A 138 -28.71 11.61 -33.48
CA CYS A 138 -29.08 13.04 -33.56
C CYS A 138 -30.28 13.28 -34.49
N PHE A 139 -30.54 12.36 -35.42
CA PHE A 139 -31.71 12.37 -36.32
C PHE A 139 -32.89 11.52 -35.81
N GLY A 140 -32.87 11.10 -34.54
CA GLY A 140 -33.99 10.40 -33.89
C GLY A 140 -34.06 8.89 -34.16
N ILE A 141 -33.09 8.31 -34.86
CA ILE A 141 -33.05 6.88 -35.17
C ILE A 141 -32.17 6.17 -34.14
N LYS A 142 -32.79 5.45 -33.19
CA LYS A 142 -32.08 4.60 -32.21
C LYS A 142 -32.07 3.15 -32.66
N LEU A 143 -30.97 2.69 -33.27
CA LEU A 143 -30.82 1.32 -33.77
C LEU A 143 -30.25 0.33 -32.74
N THR A 144 -29.84 0.79 -31.55
CA THR A 144 -29.04 -0.02 -30.63
C THR A 144 -29.85 -0.69 -29.52
N GLN A 145 -29.68 -2.01 -29.35
CA GLN A 145 -30.02 -2.69 -28.11
C GLN A 145 -28.83 -2.65 -27.15
N ARG A 146 -29.02 -2.04 -25.98
CA ARG A 146 -28.05 -2.03 -24.87
C ARG A 146 -28.51 -3.03 -23.81
N ALA A 147 -27.65 -3.97 -23.43
CA ALA A 147 -27.88 -4.82 -22.26
C ALA A 147 -27.36 -4.12 -21.02
N LYS A 148 -28.15 -4.16 -19.94
CA LYS A 148 -27.72 -3.66 -18.63
C LYS A 148 -27.14 -4.83 -17.86
N LEU A 149 -25.82 -4.87 -17.70
CA LEU A 149 -25.15 -5.83 -16.84
C LEU A 149 -25.05 -5.23 -15.43
N LYS A 150 -25.52 -5.97 -14.43
CA LYS A 150 -25.30 -5.62 -13.03
C LYS A 150 -23.98 -6.23 -12.57
N ILE A 151 -23.04 -5.39 -12.15
CA ILE A 151 -21.74 -5.82 -11.61
C ILE A 151 -21.86 -6.07 -10.10
N LEU A 152 -22.56 -5.17 -9.40
CA LEU A 152 -22.98 -5.33 -8.01
C LEU A 152 -24.50 -5.27 -7.96
N ASN A 153 -25.12 -6.10 -7.11
CA ASN A 153 -26.55 -6.25 -7.00
C ASN A 153 -26.96 -6.29 -5.53
N ASP A 154 -27.40 -5.13 -5.03
CA ASP A 154 -27.95 -4.96 -3.68
C ASP A 154 -26.97 -5.36 -2.56
N VAL A 155 -25.75 -4.85 -2.65
CA VAL A 155 -24.66 -5.15 -1.70
C VAL A 155 -24.75 -4.20 -0.51
N SER A 156 -24.83 -4.77 0.70
CA SER A 156 -24.92 -4.02 1.96
C SER A 156 -23.88 -4.50 2.98
N GLY A 157 -23.39 -3.58 3.82
CA GLY A 157 -22.40 -3.89 4.85
C GLY A 157 -21.84 -2.66 5.56
N ILE A 158 -21.08 -2.92 6.62
CA ILE A 158 -20.43 -1.92 7.47
C ILE A 158 -18.95 -2.30 7.68
N LEU A 159 -18.04 -1.40 7.33
CA LEU A 159 -16.63 -1.50 7.67
C LEU A 159 -16.39 -0.72 8.97
N LYS A 160 -16.03 -1.44 10.02
CA LYS A 160 -15.79 -0.86 11.34
C LYS A 160 -14.40 -0.23 11.42
N PRO A 161 -14.26 0.87 12.19
CA PRO A 161 -12.95 1.44 12.44
C PRO A 161 -12.04 0.46 13.20
N SER A 162 -10.73 0.65 13.04
CA SER A 162 -9.70 -0.13 13.75
C SER A 162 -9.76 -1.65 13.51
N ARG A 163 -10.30 -2.07 12.35
CA ARG A 163 -10.33 -3.47 11.93
C ARG A 163 -9.79 -3.63 10.52
N MET A 164 -9.13 -4.75 10.26
CA MET A 164 -8.73 -5.14 8.92
C MET A 164 -9.78 -6.10 8.33
N THR A 165 -10.49 -5.64 7.29
CA THR A 165 -11.53 -6.44 6.62
C THR A 165 -11.00 -7.07 5.33
N LEU A 166 -11.11 -8.39 5.21
CA LEU A 166 -10.70 -9.14 4.02
C LEU A 166 -11.86 -9.30 3.03
N LEU A 167 -11.71 -8.79 1.81
CA LEU A 167 -12.67 -8.98 0.72
C LEU A 167 -12.26 -10.14 -0.20
N LEU A 168 -13.01 -11.25 -0.16
CA LEU A 168 -12.79 -12.42 -1.01
C LEU A 168 -13.94 -12.63 -1.99
N GLY A 169 -13.64 -13.33 -3.08
CA GLY A 169 -14.63 -13.68 -4.09
C GLY A 169 -13.99 -14.23 -5.35
N PRO A 170 -14.71 -15.03 -6.16
CA PRO A 170 -14.21 -15.55 -7.43
C PRO A 170 -13.89 -14.40 -8.42
N PRO A 171 -13.09 -14.64 -9.47
CA PRO A 171 -12.88 -13.64 -10.52
C PRO A 171 -14.23 -13.16 -11.07
N SER A 172 -14.31 -11.88 -11.42
CA SER A 172 -15.55 -11.21 -11.88
C SER A 172 -16.69 -11.10 -10.86
N SER A 173 -16.45 -11.36 -9.57
CA SER A 173 -17.49 -11.17 -8.54
C SER A 173 -17.81 -9.71 -8.20
N GLY A 174 -17.04 -8.74 -8.71
CA GLY A 174 -17.24 -7.31 -8.45
C GLY A 174 -16.35 -6.72 -7.34
N LYS A 175 -15.35 -7.44 -6.83
CA LYS A 175 -14.47 -6.97 -5.72
C LYS A 175 -13.82 -5.61 -5.98
N THR A 176 -13.13 -5.49 -7.11
CA THR A 176 -12.47 -4.23 -7.50
C THR A 176 -13.47 -3.11 -7.67
N THR A 177 -14.64 -3.40 -8.23
CA THR A 177 -15.73 -2.43 -8.39
C THR A 177 -16.28 -1.97 -7.04
N LEU A 178 -16.42 -2.87 -6.07
CA LEU A 178 -16.84 -2.53 -4.71
C LEU A 178 -15.80 -1.64 -4.03
N LEU A 179 -14.50 -1.97 -4.10
CA LEU A 179 -13.44 -1.14 -3.50
C LEU A 179 -13.37 0.25 -4.14
N LEU A 180 -13.51 0.34 -5.46
CA LEU A 180 -13.54 1.62 -6.17
C LEU A 180 -14.78 2.45 -5.83
N ALA A 181 -15.95 1.83 -5.69
CA ALA A 181 -17.17 2.51 -5.27
C ALA A 181 -17.03 3.08 -3.85
N LEU A 182 -16.55 2.26 -2.91
CA LEU A 182 -16.31 2.70 -1.52
C LEU A 182 -15.29 3.84 -1.45
N ALA A 183 -14.25 3.82 -2.28
CA ALA A 183 -13.25 4.89 -2.36
C ALA A 183 -13.72 6.14 -3.15
N GLY A 184 -14.96 6.17 -3.67
CA GLY A 184 -15.47 7.27 -4.48
C GLY A 184 -14.79 7.43 -5.84
N ARG A 185 -14.12 6.38 -6.34
CA ARG A 185 -13.33 6.36 -7.59
C ARG A 185 -13.99 5.55 -8.71
N LEU A 186 -15.32 5.40 -8.65
CA LEU A 186 -16.05 4.67 -9.67
C LEU A 186 -16.02 5.43 -11.01
N SER A 187 -15.82 4.71 -12.11
CA SER A 187 -15.77 5.34 -13.44
C SER A 187 -17.11 5.98 -13.81
N PRO A 188 -17.14 7.17 -14.44
CA PRO A 188 -18.40 7.85 -14.82
C PRO A 188 -19.30 7.07 -15.79
N SER A 189 -18.72 6.06 -16.47
CA SER A 189 -19.45 5.15 -17.36
C SER A 189 -20.33 4.14 -16.63
N LEU A 190 -20.13 3.97 -15.31
CA LEU A 190 -20.88 3.07 -14.46
C LEU A 190 -22.02 3.83 -13.77
N LYS A 191 -23.21 3.23 -13.75
CA LYS A 191 -24.36 3.77 -13.02
C LYS A 191 -24.41 3.16 -11.65
N GLU A 192 -24.20 3.99 -10.64
CA GLU A 192 -24.32 3.63 -9.24
C GLU A 192 -25.72 3.94 -8.71
N SER A 193 -26.20 3.08 -7.82
CA SER A 193 -27.44 3.26 -7.05
C SER A 193 -27.25 2.61 -5.69
N GLY A 194 -27.94 3.11 -4.66
CA GLY A 194 -27.66 2.76 -3.26
C GLY A 194 -27.03 3.94 -2.53
N GLU A 195 -26.61 3.71 -1.29
CA GLU A 195 -26.06 4.75 -0.44
C GLU A 195 -24.74 4.30 0.20
N ILE A 196 -23.72 5.15 0.16
CA ILE A 196 -22.44 4.96 0.85
C ILE A 196 -22.23 6.17 1.77
N THR A 197 -22.03 5.89 3.05
CA THR A 197 -21.83 6.90 4.09
C THR A 197 -20.57 6.65 4.90
N TYR A 198 -19.84 7.72 5.20
CA TYR A 198 -18.70 7.75 6.10
C TYR A 198 -19.13 8.48 7.37
N ASN A 199 -19.21 7.78 8.51
CA ASN A 199 -19.76 8.34 9.76
C ASN A 199 -21.14 9.02 9.59
N GLY A 200 -21.98 8.50 8.70
CA GLY A 200 -23.30 9.08 8.38
C GLY A 200 -23.29 10.18 7.30
N HIS A 201 -22.13 10.65 6.85
CA HIS A 201 -22.00 11.61 5.75
C HIS A 201 -21.93 10.92 4.40
N LYS A 202 -22.72 11.39 3.42
CA LYS A 202 -22.73 10.83 2.06
C LYS A 202 -21.47 11.21 1.28
N LEU A 203 -21.08 10.38 0.31
CA LEU A 203 -19.91 10.64 -0.56
C LEU A 203 -19.96 11.97 -1.33
N ASN A 204 -21.11 12.61 -1.47
CA ASN A 204 -21.27 13.91 -2.12
C ASN A 204 -21.15 15.10 -1.16
N GLU A 205 -21.10 14.87 0.16
CA GLU A 205 -20.97 15.90 1.19
C GLU A 205 -19.52 16.27 1.49
N PHE A 206 -18.59 15.40 1.10
CA PHE A 206 -17.15 15.57 1.32
C PHE A 206 -16.36 15.03 0.14
N ASP A 207 -15.04 15.15 0.23
CA ASP A 207 -14.11 14.67 -0.79
C ASP A 207 -13.55 13.30 -0.37
N PRO A 208 -14.10 12.18 -0.89
CA PRO A 208 -13.70 10.84 -0.46
C PRO A 208 -12.24 10.53 -0.79
N GLU A 209 -11.65 11.18 -1.78
CA GLU A 209 -10.23 10.97 -2.11
C GLU A 209 -9.28 11.49 -1.03
N LYS A 210 -9.76 12.37 -0.14
CA LYS A 210 -9.01 12.85 1.04
C LYS A 210 -9.16 11.95 2.25
N THR A 211 -10.20 11.11 2.29
CA THR A 211 -10.54 10.27 3.44
C THR A 211 -10.18 8.79 3.19
N ALA A 212 -10.27 8.34 1.95
CA ALA A 212 -10.00 6.96 1.54
C ALA A 212 -8.89 6.90 0.49
N VAL A 213 -7.91 6.03 0.73
CA VAL A 213 -6.81 5.76 -0.21
C VAL A 213 -7.03 4.41 -0.86
N TYR A 214 -7.22 4.40 -2.18
CA TYR A 214 -7.26 3.18 -2.98
C TYR A 214 -5.89 2.87 -3.56
N VAL A 215 -5.35 1.69 -3.24
CA VAL A 215 -4.11 1.15 -3.82
C VAL A 215 -4.46 0.17 -4.94
N SER A 216 -4.00 0.46 -6.15
CA SER A 216 -4.30 -0.36 -7.34
C SER A 216 -3.46 -1.64 -7.38
N GLN A 217 -3.95 -2.65 -8.10
CA GLN A 217 -3.23 -3.90 -8.33
C GLN A 217 -1.90 -3.70 -9.10
N SER A 218 -1.81 -2.65 -9.91
CA SER A 218 -0.60 -2.28 -10.64
C SER A 218 0.12 -1.12 -9.95
N ASP A 219 1.41 -1.30 -9.67
CA ASP A 219 2.26 -0.26 -9.09
C ASP A 219 2.76 0.68 -10.18
N VAL A 220 2.30 1.93 -10.16
CA VAL A 220 2.79 2.98 -11.07
C VAL A 220 3.74 3.89 -10.30
N HIS A 221 5.02 3.83 -10.66
CA HIS A 221 6.05 4.72 -10.12
C HIS A 221 6.86 5.32 -11.26
N VAL A 222 7.39 6.52 -11.01
CA VAL A 222 8.36 7.15 -11.91
C VAL A 222 9.64 6.32 -11.86
N ALA A 223 10.00 5.72 -12.99
CA ALA A 223 11.08 4.74 -13.06
C ALA A 223 12.47 5.37 -12.86
N GLU A 224 12.61 6.68 -13.03
CA GLU A 224 13.85 7.44 -12.92
C GLU A 224 14.19 7.88 -11.49
N MET A 225 13.22 7.91 -10.58
CA MET A 225 13.44 8.38 -9.21
C MET A 225 13.98 7.26 -8.33
N THR A 226 14.76 7.63 -7.32
CA THR A 226 15.14 6.70 -6.25
C THR A 226 13.98 6.45 -5.29
N LEU A 227 14.06 5.39 -4.49
CA LEU A 227 13.07 5.12 -3.44
C LEU A 227 12.97 6.25 -2.43
N GLY A 228 14.12 6.79 -1.99
CA GLY A 228 14.19 7.92 -1.07
C GLY A 228 13.55 9.17 -1.66
N GLU A 229 13.88 9.51 -2.90
CA GLU A 229 13.28 10.66 -3.61
C GLU A 229 11.77 10.49 -3.78
N THR A 230 11.31 9.28 -4.11
CA THR A 230 9.88 9.00 -4.31
C THR A 230 9.09 9.18 -3.01
N LEU A 231 9.60 8.68 -1.89
CA LEU A 231 8.96 8.84 -0.59
C LEU A 231 9.03 10.28 -0.09
N GLU A 232 10.15 10.96 -0.30
CA GLU A 232 10.29 12.36 0.10
C GLU A 232 9.36 13.27 -0.72
N PHE A 233 9.25 13.02 -2.03
CA PHE A 233 8.27 13.68 -2.88
C PHE A 233 6.84 13.44 -2.39
N SER A 234 6.48 12.18 -2.10
CA SER A 234 5.17 11.82 -1.55
C SER A 234 4.88 12.54 -0.22
N ALA A 235 5.85 12.53 0.70
CA ALA A 235 5.74 13.18 2.00
C ALA A 235 5.53 14.70 1.88
N ARG A 236 6.25 15.37 0.95
CA ARG A 236 6.07 16.80 0.66
C ARG A 236 4.70 17.10 0.05
N CYS A 237 4.21 16.25 -0.86
CA CYS A 237 2.88 16.41 -1.45
C CYS A 237 1.74 16.20 -0.43
N GLN A 238 1.91 15.29 0.52
CA GLN A 238 0.96 15.09 1.62
C GLN A 238 0.98 16.26 2.62
N GLY A 239 2.13 16.93 2.75
CA GLY A 239 2.33 18.04 3.68
C GLY A 239 2.17 17.59 5.15
N VAL A 240 2.18 18.54 6.09
CA VAL A 240 2.04 18.23 7.52
C VAL A 240 0.60 17.85 7.91
N GLY A 241 -0.40 18.22 7.10
CA GLY A 241 -1.81 17.89 7.33
C GLY A 241 -2.31 18.39 8.71
N SER A 242 -3.14 17.59 9.37
CA SER A 242 -3.66 17.84 10.72
C SER A 242 -2.65 17.56 11.84
N ARG A 243 -1.45 17.05 11.54
CA ARG A 243 -0.46 16.63 12.55
C ARG A 243 0.01 17.80 13.40
N TYR A 244 0.16 18.98 12.81
CA TYR A 244 0.54 20.20 13.53
C TYR A 244 -0.55 20.63 14.53
N GLU A 245 -1.82 20.61 14.11
CA GLU A 245 -2.95 20.96 14.97
C GLU A 245 -3.13 19.96 16.11
N LEU A 246 -3.04 18.66 15.80
CA LEU A 246 -3.08 17.59 16.80
C LEU A 246 -1.96 17.76 17.83
N LEU A 247 -0.72 17.96 17.37
CA LEU A 247 0.42 18.16 18.26
C LEU A 247 0.24 19.41 19.14
N LYS A 248 -0.25 20.51 18.57
CA LYS A 248 -0.51 21.74 19.32
C LYS A 248 -1.53 21.50 20.45
N GLU A 249 -2.59 20.74 20.17
CA GLU A 249 -3.59 20.36 21.16
C GLU A 249 -3.01 19.43 22.24
N VAL A 250 -2.30 18.37 21.85
CA VAL A 250 -1.60 17.44 22.77
C VAL A 250 -0.72 18.21 23.73
N THR A 251 0.19 19.06 23.22
CA THR A 251 1.14 19.82 24.04
C THR A 251 0.45 20.92 24.87
N SER A 252 -0.77 21.33 24.53
CA SER A 252 -1.56 22.23 25.38
C SER A 252 -2.10 21.48 26.59
N ARG A 253 -2.73 20.32 26.38
CA ARG A 253 -3.33 19.51 27.45
C ARG A 253 -2.31 18.88 28.38
N GLU A 254 -1.17 18.46 27.85
CA GLU A 254 -0.02 18.00 28.66
C GLU A 254 0.44 19.08 29.65
N LYS A 255 0.46 20.34 29.23
CA LYS A 255 0.84 21.46 30.09
C LYS A 255 -0.18 21.72 31.20
N GLU A 256 -1.47 21.60 30.89
CA GLU A 256 -2.55 21.81 31.86
C GLU A 256 -2.57 20.71 32.93
N THR A 257 -2.20 19.48 32.54
CA THR A 257 -2.18 18.30 33.40
C THR A 257 -0.82 18.06 34.09
N GLY A 258 0.24 18.76 33.66
CA GLY A 258 1.60 18.55 34.15
C GLY A 258 2.22 17.22 33.71
N LEU A 259 1.74 16.65 32.59
CA LEU A 259 2.24 15.41 32.03
C LEU A 259 3.51 15.68 31.21
N VAL A 260 4.58 14.93 31.51
CA VAL A 260 5.83 14.96 30.74
C VAL A 260 5.81 13.80 29.75
N PRO A 261 5.90 14.04 28.44
CA PRO A 261 5.88 12.98 27.44
C PRO A 261 7.21 12.23 27.37
N ASP A 262 7.17 10.98 26.88
CA ASP A 262 8.38 10.23 26.52
C ASP A 262 9.17 10.98 25.43
N ALA A 263 10.47 11.18 25.66
CA ALA A 263 11.34 11.98 24.80
C ALA A 263 11.39 11.48 23.34
N ASP A 264 11.42 10.17 23.12
CA ASP A 264 11.50 9.61 21.77
C ASP A 264 10.18 9.82 21.00
N VAL A 265 9.06 9.65 21.70
CA VAL A 265 7.71 9.92 21.16
C VAL A 265 7.55 11.41 20.83
N ASP A 266 8.06 12.28 21.70
CA ASP A 266 8.02 13.72 21.51
C ASP A 266 8.86 14.23 20.38
N LEU A 267 10.10 13.74 20.27
CA LEU A 267 10.95 14.02 19.14
C LEU A 267 10.29 13.60 17.83
N PHE A 268 9.75 12.38 17.76
CA PHE A 268 9.10 11.87 16.57
C PHE A 268 7.87 12.69 16.17
N MET A 269 6.92 12.90 17.09
CA MET A 269 5.69 13.64 16.76
C MET A 269 5.98 15.09 16.35
N LYS A 270 6.92 15.76 17.00
CA LYS A 270 7.36 17.10 16.59
C LYS A 270 8.04 17.08 15.23
N ALA A 271 8.94 16.14 14.98
CA ALA A 271 9.65 16.04 13.70
C ALA A 271 8.73 15.77 12.50
N ILE A 272 7.66 14.96 12.67
CA ILE A 272 6.71 14.68 11.57
C ILE A 272 5.66 15.79 11.38
N ALA A 273 5.41 16.60 12.41
CA ALA A 273 4.43 17.68 12.39
C ALA A 273 5.02 19.02 11.92
N MET A 274 6.36 19.15 11.90
CA MET A 274 7.05 20.34 11.43
C MET A 274 7.60 20.11 10.02
N ASP A 275 7.33 21.04 9.12
CA ASP A 275 7.94 21.03 7.79
C ASP A 275 9.39 21.51 7.89
N GLY A 276 10.33 20.58 7.77
CA GLY A 276 11.76 20.84 7.61
C GLY A 276 12.13 20.67 6.15
N GLY A 277 12.74 21.68 5.53
CA GLY A 277 13.05 21.72 4.09
C GLY A 277 14.14 20.74 3.62
N GLY A 278 13.97 19.44 3.83
CA GLY A 278 14.84 18.35 3.39
C GLY A 278 14.67 17.06 4.23
N SER A 279 14.91 15.89 3.61
CA SER A 279 14.78 14.50 4.09
C SER A 279 14.02 14.31 5.41
N SER A 280 12.79 13.80 5.30
CA SER A 280 11.89 13.72 6.45
C SER A 280 12.16 12.50 7.33
N LEU A 281 12.12 12.67 8.65
CA LEU A 281 12.24 11.56 9.62
C LEU A 281 11.20 10.46 9.35
N ILE A 282 10.00 10.83 8.88
CA ILE A 282 8.94 9.90 8.49
C ILE A 282 9.37 9.02 7.31
N THR A 283 10.09 9.56 6.31
CA THR A 283 10.62 8.77 5.18
C THR A 283 11.60 7.72 5.68
N ASP A 284 12.53 8.11 6.56
CA ASP A 284 13.55 7.22 7.09
C ASP A 284 12.93 6.10 7.95
N TYR A 285 11.94 6.46 8.78
CA TYR A 285 11.15 5.52 9.59
C TYR A 285 10.37 4.52 8.71
N VAL A 286 9.69 4.99 7.66
CA VAL A 286 8.95 4.12 6.72
C VAL A 286 9.90 3.17 5.99
N LEU A 287 11.06 3.64 5.52
CA LEU A 287 12.06 2.79 4.87
C LEU A 287 12.58 1.68 5.80
N LYS A 288 12.78 2.00 7.10
CA LYS A 288 13.21 1.03 8.10
C LYS A 288 12.15 -0.05 8.32
N ILE A 289 10.89 0.33 8.50
CA ILE A 289 9.77 -0.63 8.73
C ILE A 289 9.55 -1.54 7.53
N LEU A 290 9.66 -1.01 6.31
CA LEU A 290 9.49 -1.80 5.09
C LEU A 290 10.70 -2.70 4.79
N GLY A 291 11.81 -2.55 5.53
CA GLY A 291 13.07 -3.23 5.27
C GLY A 291 13.66 -2.83 3.92
N LEU A 292 13.58 -1.54 3.58
CA LEU A 292 14.03 -0.96 2.31
C LEU A 292 15.13 0.09 2.49
N THR A 293 15.70 0.23 3.69
CA THR A 293 16.77 1.20 4.00
C THR A 293 17.97 1.07 3.06
N GLU A 294 18.43 -0.15 2.79
CA GLU A 294 19.55 -0.41 1.88
C GLU A 294 19.26 0.00 0.42
N CYS A 295 17.98 0.07 0.05
CA CYS A 295 17.55 0.42 -1.29
C CYS A 295 17.18 1.90 -1.45
N ARG A 296 17.37 2.73 -0.42
CA ARG A 296 16.99 4.16 -0.43
C ARG A 296 17.43 4.89 -1.70
N ASP A 297 18.71 4.79 -2.03
CA ASP A 297 19.31 5.51 -3.17
C ASP A 297 19.27 4.68 -4.47
N THR A 298 18.59 3.54 -4.44
CA THR A 298 18.39 2.72 -5.63
C THR A 298 17.19 3.23 -6.42
N ILE A 299 17.37 3.34 -7.74
CA ILE A 299 16.32 3.72 -8.68
C ILE A 299 15.18 2.68 -8.64
N VAL A 300 13.92 3.12 -8.63
CA VAL A 300 12.76 2.23 -8.58
C VAL A 300 12.70 1.32 -9.81
N GLY A 301 12.93 1.88 -11.00
CA GLY A 301 12.95 1.12 -12.25
C GLY A 301 11.57 0.62 -12.71
N ASP A 302 11.56 0.06 -13.91
CA ASP A 302 10.38 -0.48 -14.58
C ASP A 302 10.72 -1.77 -15.35
N GLN A 303 9.87 -2.18 -16.29
CA GLN A 303 10.14 -3.38 -17.10
C GLN A 303 11.34 -3.22 -18.04
N MET A 304 11.74 -1.98 -18.36
CA MET A 304 12.79 -1.63 -19.31
C MET A 304 14.08 -1.18 -18.63
N LYS A 305 13.98 -0.60 -17.42
CA LYS A 305 15.09 -0.10 -16.59
C LYS A 305 15.21 -0.94 -15.33
N ARG A 306 16.39 -1.54 -15.14
CA ARG A 306 16.70 -2.29 -13.92
C ARG A 306 16.66 -1.37 -12.70
N GLY A 307 15.89 -1.75 -11.70
CA GLY A 307 15.80 -1.08 -10.41
C GLY A 307 15.64 -2.09 -9.28
N ILE A 308 14.78 -1.78 -8.32
CA ILE A 308 14.48 -2.67 -7.18
C ILE A 308 13.74 -3.94 -7.62
N SER A 309 13.81 -4.99 -6.80
CA SER A 309 13.10 -6.25 -7.08
C SER A 309 11.57 -6.08 -7.02
N GLY A 310 10.82 -6.93 -7.72
CA GLY A 310 9.36 -6.90 -7.70
C GLY A 310 8.74 -7.09 -6.31
N GLY A 311 9.38 -7.88 -5.44
CA GLY A 311 8.97 -8.03 -4.04
C GLY A 311 9.26 -6.80 -3.17
N GLN A 312 10.35 -6.07 -3.46
CA GLN A 312 10.61 -4.76 -2.85
C GLN A 312 9.62 -3.71 -3.35
N LYS A 313 9.30 -3.72 -4.65
CA LYS A 313 8.29 -2.83 -5.25
C LYS A 313 6.89 -3.06 -4.67
N LYS A 314 6.50 -4.33 -4.45
CA LYS A 314 5.28 -4.66 -3.72
C LYS A 314 5.32 -4.17 -2.28
N ARG A 315 6.37 -4.45 -1.49
CA ARG A 315 6.46 -3.93 -0.12
C ARG A 315 6.41 -2.40 -0.06
N PHE A 316 6.99 -1.75 -1.07
CA PHE A 316 6.99 -0.31 -1.24
C PHE A 316 5.58 0.25 -1.50
N THR A 317 4.73 -0.47 -2.23
CA THR A 317 3.34 -0.06 -2.46
C THR A 317 2.34 -0.60 -1.45
N THR A 318 2.60 -1.78 -0.88
CA THR A 318 1.70 -2.55 -0.01
C THR A 318 2.46 -3.69 0.68
N ALA A 319 2.64 -3.63 2.01
CA ALA A 319 3.18 -4.72 2.83
C ALA A 319 2.04 -5.54 3.52
N PRO A 320 2.30 -6.76 4.02
CA PRO A 320 2.04 -8.04 3.37
C PRO A 320 0.69 -8.71 3.72
N GLU A 321 0.30 -9.63 2.85
CA GLU A 321 -0.89 -10.48 2.88
C GLU A 321 -0.70 -11.64 3.87
N THR A 322 -1.41 -11.65 5.00
CA THR A 322 -1.54 -12.85 5.84
C THR A 322 -2.98 -12.97 6.33
N PHE A 323 -3.62 -14.09 6.00
CA PHE A 323 -5.03 -14.38 6.33
C PHE A 323 -5.33 -14.27 7.84
N ASN A 324 -4.33 -14.54 8.69
CA ASN A 324 -4.48 -14.51 10.15
C ASN A 324 -4.53 -13.09 10.74
N LEU A 325 -4.23 -12.06 9.95
CA LEU A 325 -4.24 -10.68 10.40
C LEU A 325 -5.62 -10.00 10.28
N PHE A 326 -6.59 -10.62 9.60
CA PHE A 326 -7.90 -10.01 9.33
C PHE A 326 -8.91 -10.28 10.45
N ASP A 327 -9.62 -9.24 10.86
CA ASP A 327 -10.67 -9.31 11.89
C ASP A 327 -12.01 -9.76 11.31
N ASP A 328 -12.39 -9.15 10.18
CA ASP A 328 -13.67 -9.35 9.50
C ASP A 328 -13.45 -9.85 8.06
N ILE A 329 -14.40 -10.63 7.54
CA ILE A 329 -14.37 -11.19 6.19
C ILE A 329 -15.65 -10.80 5.45
N VAL A 330 -15.50 -10.30 4.22
CA VAL A 330 -16.57 -10.08 3.25
C VAL A 330 -16.39 -11.08 2.11
N LEU A 331 -17.39 -11.94 1.88
CA LEU A 331 -17.43 -12.87 0.76
C LEU A 331 -18.39 -12.36 -0.29
N LEU A 332 -17.89 -12.11 -1.49
CA LEU A 332 -18.64 -11.59 -2.62
C LEU A 332 -18.69 -12.62 -3.75
N SER A 333 -19.89 -12.99 -4.20
CA SER A 333 -20.10 -13.89 -5.35
C SER A 333 -21.18 -13.33 -6.26
N GLU A 334 -20.94 -13.33 -7.58
CA GLU A 334 -21.90 -12.84 -8.60
C GLU A 334 -22.48 -11.44 -8.30
N GLY A 335 -21.65 -10.55 -7.72
CA GLY A 335 -22.08 -9.20 -7.37
C GLY A 335 -22.94 -9.10 -6.12
N GLN A 336 -23.07 -10.18 -5.33
CA GLN A 336 -23.84 -10.23 -4.09
C GLN A 336 -22.97 -10.59 -2.89
N THR A 337 -23.31 -10.05 -1.73
CA THR A 337 -22.66 -10.41 -0.45
C THR A 337 -23.20 -11.77 0.01
N VAL A 338 -22.32 -12.76 0.07
CA VAL A 338 -22.63 -14.11 0.59
C VAL A 338 -22.46 -14.17 2.10
N TYR A 339 -21.42 -13.49 2.61
CA TYR A 339 -21.12 -13.42 4.04
C TYR A 339 -20.46 -12.10 4.36
N HIS A 340 -20.80 -11.54 5.52
CA HIS A 340 -20.09 -10.42 6.11
C HIS A 340 -20.09 -10.56 7.63
N GLY A 341 -18.90 -10.62 8.23
CA GLY A 341 -18.76 -10.66 9.67
C GLY A 341 -17.39 -11.17 10.16
N PRO A 342 -17.27 -11.45 11.47
CA PRO A 342 -16.02 -11.88 12.08
C PRO A 342 -15.52 -13.21 11.53
N ARG A 343 -14.22 -13.35 11.29
CA ARG A 343 -13.63 -14.57 10.72
C ARG A 343 -13.96 -15.85 11.52
N GLU A 344 -14.13 -15.74 12.84
CA GLU A 344 -14.43 -16.84 13.76
C GLU A 344 -15.76 -17.54 13.46
N HIS A 345 -16.70 -16.81 12.85
CA HIS A 345 -18.04 -17.31 12.56
C HIS A 345 -18.21 -17.84 11.14
N VAL A 346 -17.21 -17.65 10.26
CA VAL A 346 -17.27 -18.05 8.85
C VAL A 346 -17.45 -19.56 8.71
N LEU A 347 -16.70 -20.37 9.47
CA LEU A 347 -16.80 -21.83 9.40
C LEU A 347 -18.18 -22.32 9.85
N LYS A 348 -18.72 -21.78 10.96
CA LYS A 348 -20.06 -22.11 11.46
C LYS A 348 -21.16 -21.74 10.45
N PHE A 349 -21.00 -20.64 9.72
CA PHE A 349 -21.92 -20.22 8.66
C PHE A 349 -21.90 -21.20 7.48
N PHE A 350 -20.73 -21.61 6.99
CA PHE A 350 -20.67 -22.59 5.90
C PHE A 350 -21.16 -23.97 6.32
N GLU A 351 -20.90 -24.38 7.56
CA GLU A 351 -21.44 -25.60 8.14
C GLU A 351 -22.97 -25.58 8.22
N SER A 352 -23.57 -24.45 8.62
CA SER A 352 -25.03 -24.30 8.63
C SER A 352 -25.63 -24.29 7.22
N CYS A 353 -24.89 -23.83 6.22
CA CYS A 353 -25.24 -23.97 4.80
C CYS A 353 -25.01 -25.39 4.23
N GLY A 354 -24.54 -26.35 5.04
CA GLY A 354 -24.33 -27.75 4.63
C GLY A 354 -22.94 -28.05 4.03
N PHE A 355 -22.01 -27.11 4.08
CA PHE A 355 -20.64 -27.28 3.60
C PHE A 355 -19.70 -27.56 4.78
N LYS A 356 -19.21 -28.80 4.91
CA LYS A 356 -18.16 -29.14 5.88
C LYS A 356 -16.78 -28.85 5.28
N CYS A 357 -16.03 -27.99 5.95
CA CYS A 357 -14.64 -27.75 5.60
C CYS A 357 -13.79 -28.95 6.07
N PRO A 358 -13.04 -29.65 5.19
CA PRO A 358 -12.20 -30.77 5.62
C PRO A 358 -11.08 -30.28 6.56
N GLU A 359 -10.94 -30.93 7.73
CA GLU A 359 -10.10 -30.53 8.89
C GLU A 359 -8.61 -30.25 8.59
N ARG A 360 -8.11 -30.62 7.41
CA ARG A 360 -6.68 -30.64 7.10
C ARG A 360 -6.23 -29.51 6.16
N LYS A 361 -6.78 -28.29 6.26
CA LYS A 361 -6.50 -27.23 5.27
C LYS A 361 -6.42 -25.77 5.77
N GLU A 362 -6.15 -25.48 7.04
CA GLU A 362 -5.82 -24.08 7.43
C GLU A 362 -4.56 -23.55 6.73
N LEU A 363 -3.64 -24.45 6.33
CA LEU A 363 -2.46 -24.13 5.51
C LEU A 363 -2.72 -24.08 3.98
N LEU A 364 -3.93 -24.41 3.51
CA LEU A 364 -4.17 -24.68 2.08
C LEU A 364 -4.96 -23.59 1.35
N ILE A 365 -5.36 -22.52 2.03
CA ILE A 365 -5.90 -21.32 1.39
C ILE A 365 -4.77 -20.52 0.71
N SER A 366 -3.53 -20.58 1.22
CA SER A 366 -2.32 -20.01 0.58
C SER A 366 -1.84 -20.83 -0.63
N CYS A 367 -1.72 -22.16 -0.49
CA CYS A 367 -1.11 -23.00 -1.53
C CYS A 367 -1.97 -23.24 -2.79
N LYS A 368 -3.30 -23.03 -2.74
CA LYS A 368 -4.17 -23.26 -3.90
C LYS A 368 -4.08 -22.19 -5.00
N SER A 369 -3.49 -21.02 -4.72
CA SER A 369 -3.28 -19.98 -5.74
C SER A 369 -2.20 -20.40 -6.76
N PHE A 370 -1.16 -21.13 -6.34
CA PHE A 370 -0.13 -21.68 -7.23
C PHE A 370 -0.59 -22.94 -7.99
N ASP A 371 -1.38 -23.81 -7.35
CA ASP A 371 -1.94 -24.99 -8.03
C ASP A 371 -2.88 -24.61 -9.18
N LYS A 372 -3.56 -23.45 -9.06
CA LYS A 372 -4.47 -22.94 -10.11
C LYS A 372 -3.70 -22.44 -11.34
N GLU A 373 -2.55 -21.81 -11.16
CA GLU A 373 -1.67 -21.42 -12.27
C GLU A 373 -0.97 -22.63 -12.92
N TRP A 374 -0.56 -23.62 -12.12
CA TRP A 374 -0.02 -24.89 -12.62
C TRP A 374 -1.06 -25.71 -13.41
N LEU A 375 -2.33 -25.69 -13.00
CA LEU A 375 -3.45 -26.29 -13.74
C LEU A 375 -3.80 -25.53 -15.04
N LEU A 376 -3.62 -24.20 -15.06
CA LEU A 376 -3.83 -23.37 -16.25
C LEU A 376 -2.72 -23.60 -17.29
N ILE A 377 -1.47 -23.83 -16.86
CA ILE A 377 -0.37 -24.27 -17.73
C ILE A 377 -0.68 -25.66 -18.32
N LYS A 378 -1.27 -26.57 -17.52
CA LYS A 378 -1.62 -27.93 -17.96
C LYS A 378 -2.80 -27.95 -18.96
N ARG A 379 -3.76 -27.01 -18.87
CA ARG A 379 -4.89 -26.88 -19.83
C ARG A 379 -4.53 -26.17 -21.14
N ASN A 380 -3.47 -25.36 -21.15
CA ASN A 380 -2.96 -24.69 -22.36
C ASN A 380 -1.68 -25.33 -22.93
N SER A 381 -1.33 -26.54 -22.46
CA SER A 381 -0.16 -27.31 -22.90
C SER A 381 -0.10 -27.48 -24.41
N PHE A 382 -1.25 -27.58 -25.09
CA PHE A 382 -1.32 -27.66 -26.55
C PHE A 382 -0.61 -26.49 -27.23
N PHE A 383 -0.77 -25.26 -26.72
CA PHE A 383 -0.16 -24.07 -27.32
C PHE A 383 1.36 -24.03 -27.09
N TYR A 384 1.82 -24.46 -25.92
CA TYR A 384 3.25 -24.54 -25.60
C TYR A 384 3.95 -25.65 -26.38
N VAL A 385 3.34 -26.84 -26.49
CA VAL A 385 3.85 -27.94 -27.30
C VAL A 385 3.95 -27.53 -28.78
N PHE A 386 2.92 -26.84 -29.31
CA PHE A 386 2.95 -26.35 -30.69
C PHE A 386 4.07 -25.33 -30.92
N LYS A 387 4.28 -24.38 -29.99
CA LYS A 387 5.39 -23.43 -30.05
C LYS A 387 6.77 -24.09 -29.92
N THR A 388 6.91 -25.11 -29.08
CA THR A 388 8.17 -25.85 -28.95
C THR A 388 8.48 -26.64 -30.21
N VAL A 389 7.49 -27.30 -30.83
CA VAL A 389 7.67 -28.00 -32.12
C VAL A 389 8.03 -27.00 -33.23
N GLN A 390 7.40 -25.83 -33.25
CA GLN A 390 7.74 -24.77 -34.21
C GLN A 390 9.19 -24.29 -34.06
N ILE A 391 9.68 -24.09 -32.82
CA ILE A 391 11.07 -23.72 -32.56
C ILE A 391 12.05 -24.82 -33.01
N ILE A 392 11.70 -26.10 -32.78
CA ILE A 392 12.54 -27.24 -33.20
C ILE A 392 12.63 -27.35 -34.73
N ILE A 393 11.53 -27.14 -35.45
CA ILE A 393 11.52 -27.15 -36.93
C ILE A 393 12.37 -26.00 -37.48
N VAL A 394 12.21 -24.79 -36.93
CA VAL A 394 13.02 -23.62 -37.33
C VAL A 394 14.51 -23.86 -37.03
N ALA A 395 14.82 -24.47 -35.88
CA ALA A 395 16.19 -24.84 -35.53
C ALA A 395 16.77 -25.92 -36.46
N MET A 396 15.99 -26.92 -36.87
CA MET A 396 16.43 -27.93 -37.85
C MET A 396 16.64 -27.33 -39.24
N ILE A 397 15.75 -26.45 -39.70
CA ILE A 397 15.91 -25.75 -40.99
C ILE A 397 17.17 -24.89 -40.95
N ALA A 398 17.35 -24.08 -39.89
CA ALA A 398 18.56 -23.27 -39.71
C ALA A 398 19.83 -24.15 -39.65
N SER A 399 19.77 -25.26 -38.91
CA SER A 399 20.87 -26.23 -38.83
C SER A 399 21.23 -26.81 -40.20
N THR A 400 20.24 -27.13 -41.05
CA THR A 400 20.51 -27.65 -42.41
C THR A 400 21.12 -26.61 -43.34
N VAL A 401 20.80 -25.32 -43.15
CA VAL A 401 21.42 -24.22 -43.91
C VAL A 401 22.87 -23.99 -43.48
N PHE A 402 23.18 -24.17 -42.19
CA PHE A 402 24.54 -23.92 -41.65
C PHE A 402 25.46 -25.15 -41.62
N LEU A 403 24.96 -26.39 -41.84
CA LEU A 403 25.78 -27.62 -41.84
C LEU A 403 26.35 -28.05 -43.20
N ARG A 404 26.11 -27.32 -44.29
CA ARG A 404 26.84 -27.57 -45.56
C ARG A 404 28.13 -26.78 -45.63
N THR A 405 29.13 -27.20 -44.87
CA THR A 405 30.52 -26.71 -44.97
C THR A 405 31.36 -27.55 -45.95
N LYS A 406 31.04 -27.44 -47.25
CA LYS A 406 32.00 -27.64 -48.35
C LYS A 406 31.38 -27.10 -49.65
N LEU A 407 31.69 -25.84 -49.96
CA LEU A 407 31.36 -25.21 -51.24
C LEU A 407 32.47 -25.54 -52.24
N HIS A 408 32.13 -26.15 -53.37
CA HIS A 408 33.09 -26.38 -54.45
C HIS A 408 33.14 -25.16 -55.37
N ALA A 409 34.20 -24.36 -55.26
CA ALA A 409 34.42 -23.18 -56.10
C ALA A 409 34.85 -23.58 -57.52
N ARG A 410 33.90 -23.97 -58.39
CA ARG A 410 34.25 -24.38 -59.76
C ARG A 410 33.42 -23.77 -60.89
N ASN A 411 32.30 -23.11 -60.62
CA ASN A 411 31.46 -22.48 -61.67
C ASN A 411 31.05 -21.04 -61.31
N GLU A 412 30.92 -20.19 -62.34
CA GLU A 412 30.52 -18.77 -62.22
C GLU A 412 29.09 -18.58 -61.67
N GLU A 413 28.22 -19.59 -61.77
CA GLU A 413 26.86 -19.54 -61.21
C GLU A 413 26.85 -19.55 -59.67
N ASP A 414 27.88 -20.11 -59.01
CA ASP A 414 28.00 -20.09 -57.54
C ASP A 414 28.49 -18.73 -56.99
N GLY A 415 28.92 -17.82 -57.86
CA GLY A 415 29.39 -16.48 -57.49
C GLY A 415 28.28 -15.57 -56.96
N ALA A 416 27.04 -15.76 -57.42
CA ALA A 416 25.90 -14.96 -56.96
C ALA A 416 25.58 -15.18 -55.47
N VAL A 417 25.81 -16.41 -54.97
CA VAL A 417 25.60 -16.77 -53.56
C VAL A 417 26.66 -16.12 -52.65
N TYR A 418 27.81 -15.71 -53.18
CA TYR A 418 28.89 -15.06 -52.41
C TYR A 418 28.64 -13.55 -52.17
N VAL A 419 27.88 -12.88 -53.04
CA VAL A 419 27.69 -11.41 -53.02
C VAL A 419 26.41 -10.98 -52.28
N GLY A 420 25.59 -11.94 -51.84
CA GLY A 420 24.40 -11.65 -51.02
C GLY A 420 23.36 -10.79 -51.73
N LEU A 421 23.08 -11.11 -53.00
CA LEU A 421 21.94 -10.59 -53.76
C LEU A 421 20.79 -11.59 -53.76
#